data_AF-A0A0A9WT37-F1
#
_entry.id   AF-A0A0A9WT37-F1
#
_cell.length_a   1.000
_cell.length_b   1.000
_cell.length_c   1.000
_cell.angle_alpha   90.00
_cell.angle_beta   90.00
_cell.angle_gamma   90.00
#
_symmetry.space_group_name_H-M   'P 1'
#
loop_
_entity.id
_entity.type
_entity.pdbx_description
1 polymer ?
#
loop_
_entity_poly.entity_id
_entity_poly.type
_entity_poly.pdbx_seq_one_letter_code
_entity_poly.pdbx_strand_id
1 'polypeptide(L)'
;MVELLQAHFLVEDDIMDSSITRRGKPCWYRHPGVTAQVAINDGLILLAFATEIAIKYFGNRLFLCELLRLFHQVDFTTTLGQLYDVTSMVDSRKLDAHIAHSLTTDFVEFTPFNYRRIVTYKTAYYTY
;
A
#
# COMPACT_ATOMS: atom_id res chain seq x y z
N MET A 1 3.89 8.33 -12.90
CA MET A 1 4.40 7.19 -12.11
C MET A 1 3.95 7.30 -10.66
N VAL A 2 4.41 8.31 -9.91
CA VAL A 2 4.06 8.47 -8.47
C VAL A 2 2.54 8.49 -8.21
N GLU A 3 1.77 9.28 -8.96
CA GLU A 3 0.30 9.31 -8.80
C GLU A 3 -0.41 7.98 -9.11
N LEU A 4 0.15 7.17 -10.02
CA LEU A 4 -0.38 5.83 -10.32
C LEU A 4 -0.03 4.84 -9.21
N LEU A 5 1.17 4.96 -8.63
CA LEU A 5 1.56 4.21 -7.44
C LEU A 5 0.67 4.57 -6.24
N GLN A 6 0.39 5.86 -6.02
CA GLN A 6 -0.56 6.27 -4.98
C GLN A 6 -1.96 5.74 -5.28
N ALA A 7 -2.44 5.80 -6.53
CA ALA A 7 -3.75 5.27 -6.89
C ALA A 7 -3.84 3.75 -6.63
N HIS A 8 -2.79 2.99 -6.97
CA HIS A 8 -2.66 1.58 -6.63
C HIS A 8 -2.83 1.38 -5.11
N PHE A 9 -2.03 2.05 -4.29
CA PHE A 9 -2.10 1.90 -2.84
C PHE A 9 -3.46 2.29 -2.27
N LEU A 10 -4.08 3.37 -2.76
CA LEU A 10 -5.40 3.80 -2.27
C LEU A 10 -6.50 2.79 -2.60
N VAL A 11 -6.45 2.13 -3.76
CA VAL A 11 -7.42 1.10 -4.13
C VAL A 11 -7.33 -0.09 -3.17
N GLU A 12 -6.11 -0.57 -2.91
CA GLU A 12 -5.89 -1.72 -2.01
C GLU A 12 -6.13 -1.36 -0.53
N ASP A 13 -5.66 -0.18 -0.07
CA ASP A 13 -5.85 0.35 1.29
C ASP A 13 -7.33 0.50 1.62
N ASP A 14 -8.13 1.03 0.70
CA ASP A 14 -9.58 1.14 0.89
C ASP A 14 -10.24 -0.23 1.11
N ILE A 15 -9.75 -1.29 0.46
CA ILE A 15 -10.24 -2.67 0.62
C ILE A 15 -9.79 -3.23 1.97
N MET A 16 -8.50 -3.14 2.27
CA MET A 16 -7.90 -3.66 3.52
C MET A 16 -8.55 -3.03 4.76
N ASP A 17 -8.80 -1.72 4.72
CA ASP A 17 -9.38 -0.97 5.85
C ASP A 17 -10.91 -0.95 5.83
N SER A 18 -11.53 -1.61 4.85
CA SER A 18 -12.99 -1.64 4.67
C SER A 18 -13.62 -0.24 4.52
N SER A 19 -12.89 0.71 3.93
CA SER A 19 -13.28 2.11 3.77
C SER A 19 -14.56 2.28 2.93
N ILE A 20 -15.29 3.38 3.18
CA ILE A 20 -16.56 3.67 2.51
C ILE A 20 -16.38 4.71 1.39
N THR A 21 -15.63 5.78 1.66
CA THR A 21 -15.44 6.90 0.73
C THR A 21 -14.00 7.33 0.62
N ARG A 22 -13.58 7.73 -0.59
CA ARG A 22 -12.29 8.34 -0.90
C ARG A 22 -12.50 9.56 -1.80
N ARG A 23 -11.89 10.69 -1.45
CA ARG A 23 -11.99 11.96 -2.22
C ARG A 23 -13.45 12.39 -2.50
N GLY A 24 -14.34 12.22 -1.52
CA GLY A 24 -15.76 12.61 -1.60
C GLY A 24 -16.65 11.68 -2.44
N LYS A 25 -16.15 10.53 -2.87
CA LYS A 25 -16.87 9.52 -3.67
C LYS A 25 -16.72 8.13 -3.02
N PRO A 26 -17.54 7.13 -3.40
CA PRO A 26 -17.31 5.76 -2.97
C PRO A 26 -15.88 5.31 -3.27
N CYS A 27 -15.29 4.50 -2.38
CA CYS A 27 -14.04 3.80 -2.68
C CYS A 27 -14.19 2.94 -3.95
N TRP A 28 -13.10 2.68 -4.67
CA TRP A 28 -13.16 2.00 -5.98
C TRP A 28 -13.94 0.67 -5.91
N TYR A 29 -13.63 -0.16 -4.92
CA TYR A 29 -14.28 -1.46 -4.69
C TYR A 29 -15.75 -1.38 -4.21
N ARG A 30 -16.25 -0.18 -3.88
CA ARG A 30 -17.63 0.08 -3.46
C ARG A 30 -18.52 0.56 -4.61
N HIS A 31 -17.96 0.78 -5.80
CA HIS A 31 -18.78 1.13 -6.97
C HIS A 31 -19.68 -0.06 -7.36
N PRO A 32 -20.98 0.16 -7.69
CA PRO A 32 -21.91 -0.94 -7.97
C PRO A 32 -21.49 -1.89 -9.10
N GLY A 33 -20.69 -1.41 -10.05
CA GLY A 33 -20.17 -2.20 -11.18
C GLY A 33 -18.80 -2.81 -10.96
N VAL A 34 -18.20 -2.65 -9.78
CA VAL A 34 -16.85 -3.13 -9.46
C VAL A 34 -16.95 -4.14 -8.32
N THR A 35 -16.60 -5.39 -8.60
CA THR A 35 -16.50 -6.40 -7.53
C THR A 35 -15.18 -6.24 -6.79
N ALA A 36 -15.08 -6.75 -5.56
CA ALA A 36 -13.84 -6.72 -4.80
C ALA A 36 -12.68 -7.42 -5.53
N GLN A 37 -12.95 -8.52 -6.24
CA GLN A 37 -11.93 -9.25 -7.01
C GLN A 37 -11.41 -8.42 -8.19
N VAL A 38 -12.32 -7.70 -8.86
CA VAL A 38 -11.96 -6.78 -9.95
C VAL A 38 -11.15 -5.61 -9.39
N ALA A 39 -11.56 -5.02 -8.26
CA ALA A 39 -10.85 -3.91 -7.65
C ALA A 39 -9.40 -4.24 -7.28
N ILE A 40 -9.15 -5.44 -6.72
CA ILE A 40 -7.78 -5.93 -6.46
C ILE A 40 -6.98 -6.01 -7.77
N ASN A 41 -7.56 -6.61 -8.81
CA ASN A 41 -6.87 -6.70 -10.10
C ASN A 41 -6.63 -5.31 -10.73
N ASP A 42 -7.56 -4.38 -10.58
CA ASP A 42 -7.42 -3.00 -11.06
C ASP A 42 -6.29 -2.27 -10.31
N GLY A 43 -6.14 -2.53 -9.01
CA GLY A 43 -5.00 -2.07 -8.22
C GLY A 43 -3.67 -2.56 -8.80
N LEU A 44 -3.56 -3.85 -9.13
CA LEU A 44 -2.37 -4.41 -9.80
C LEU A 44 -2.10 -3.77 -11.17
N ILE A 45 -3.15 -3.51 -11.95
CA ILE A 45 -3.03 -2.83 -13.25
C ILE A 45 -2.49 -1.40 -13.08
N LEU A 46 -2.95 -0.65 -12.07
CA LEU A 46 -2.45 0.71 -11.79
C LEU A 46 -0.95 0.72 -11.51
N LEU A 47 -0.45 -0.25 -10.73
CA LEU A 47 0.98 -0.42 -10.48
C LEU A 47 1.75 -0.75 -11.76
N ALA A 48 1.26 -1.72 -12.55
CA ALA A 48 1.88 -2.08 -13.83
C ALA A 48 1.92 -0.91 -14.82
N PHE A 49 0.86 -0.11 -14.90
CA PHE A 49 0.82 1.09 -15.74
C PHE A 49 1.86 2.13 -15.38
N ALA A 50 2.27 2.25 -14.11
CA ALA A 50 3.36 3.13 -13.73
C ALA A 50 4.67 2.72 -14.42
N THR A 51 4.98 1.42 -14.47
CA THR A 51 6.16 0.87 -15.16
C THR A 51 6.03 0.98 -16.68
N GLU A 52 4.88 0.63 -17.25
CA GLU A 52 4.65 0.74 -18.72
C GLU A 52 4.84 2.17 -19.23
N ILE A 53 4.35 3.17 -18.48
CA ILE A 53 4.58 4.58 -18.80
C ILE A 53 6.07 4.92 -18.73
N ALA A 54 6.79 4.43 -17.71
CA ALA A 54 8.23 4.66 -17.60
C ALA A 54 8.99 4.11 -18.81
N ILE A 55 8.71 2.87 -19.20
CA ILE A 55 9.33 2.21 -20.35
C ILE A 55 8.99 2.96 -21.64
N LYS A 56 7.71 3.32 -21.84
CA LYS A 56 7.26 4.01 -23.06
C LYS A 56 7.94 5.36 -23.27
N TYR A 57 8.04 6.19 -22.22
CA TYR A 57 8.54 7.56 -22.35
C TYR A 57 10.04 7.69 -22.07
N PHE A 58 10.62 6.78 -21.29
CA PHE A 58 12.02 6.83 -20.88
C PHE A 58 12.85 5.65 -21.40
N GLY A 59 12.31 4.78 -22.26
CA GLY A 59 12.97 3.60 -22.82
C GLY A 59 14.39 3.82 -23.34
N ASN A 60 14.64 4.97 -23.97
CA ASN A 60 15.95 5.34 -24.54
C ASN A 60 16.78 6.28 -23.63
N ARG A 61 16.33 6.52 -22.39
CA ARG A 61 17.02 7.41 -21.45
C ARG A 61 17.97 6.59 -20.58
N LEU A 62 19.21 7.07 -20.48
CA LEU A 62 20.27 6.42 -19.68
C LEU A 62 19.88 6.24 -18.20
N PHE A 63 18.99 7.08 -17.67
CA PHE A 63 18.55 7.03 -16.28
C PHE A 63 17.41 6.02 -16.02
N LEU A 64 16.82 5.37 -17.04
CA LEU A 64 15.63 4.51 -16.84
C LEU A 64 15.86 3.41 -15.81
N CYS A 65 17.01 2.73 -15.87
CA CYS A 65 17.33 1.65 -14.93
C CYS A 65 17.35 2.16 -13.49
N GLU A 66 18.00 3.30 -13.24
CA GLU A 66 18.10 3.88 -11.91
C GLU A 66 16.75 4.42 -11.42
N LEU A 67 15.97 5.03 -12.33
CA LEU A 67 14.60 5.48 -12.05
C LEU A 67 13.71 4.32 -11.59
N LEU A 68 13.69 3.22 -12.35
CA LEU A 68 12.89 2.03 -11.99
C LEU A 68 13.40 1.36 -10.71
N ARG A 69 14.72 1.31 -10.50
CA ARG A 69 15.31 0.78 -9.27
C ARG A 69 14.82 1.53 -8.04
N LEU A 70 14.89 2.87 -8.07
CA LEU A 70 14.43 3.72 -6.96
C LEU A 70 12.91 3.63 -6.78
N PHE A 71 12.16 3.64 -7.88
CA PHE A 71 10.70 3.52 -7.85
C PHE A 71 10.24 2.22 -7.18
N HIS A 72 10.79 1.07 -7.59
CA HIS A 72 10.44 -0.22 -6.99
C HIS A 72 10.96 -0.37 -5.56
N GLN A 73 12.08 0.28 -5.21
CA GLN A 73 12.55 0.32 -3.82
C GLN A 73 11.55 1.06 -2.91
N VAL A 74 10.99 2.19 -3.38
CA VAL A 74 9.98 2.96 -2.65
C VAL A 74 8.65 2.20 -2.55
N ASP A 75 8.21 1.56 -3.63
CA ASP A 75 7.05 0.67 -3.66
C ASP A 75 7.16 -0.46 -2.62
N PHE A 76 8.28 -1.19 -2.62
CA PHE A 76 8.57 -2.23 -1.63
C PHE A 76 8.60 -1.68 -0.19
N THR A 77 9.23 -0.53 0.02
CA THR A 77 9.29 0.14 1.34
C THR A 77 7.90 0.48 1.85
N THR A 78 7.02 0.95 0.96
CA THR A 78 5.63 1.29 1.28
C THR A 78 4.81 0.05 1.61
N THR A 79 5.01 -1.04 0.87
CA THR A 79 4.39 -2.34 1.14
C THR A 79 4.78 -2.90 2.52
N LEU A 80 6.05 -2.76 2.93
CA LEU A 80 6.48 -3.09 4.30
C LEU A 80 5.82 -2.20 5.35
N GLY A 81 5.64 -0.92 5.04
CA GLY A 81 4.90 0.01 5.88
C GLY A 81 3.45 -0.44 6.09
N GLN A 82 2.78 -0.89 5.03
CA GLN A 82 1.42 -1.43 5.11
C GLN A 82 1.37 -2.69 5.97
N LEU A 83 2.37 -3.59 5.86
CA LEU A 83 2.48 -4.75 6.75
C LEU A 83 2.52 -4.33 8.23
N TYR A 84 3.34 -3.33 8.58
CA TYR A 84 3.42 -2.84 9.95
C TYR A 84 2.10 -2.25 10.44
N ASP A 85 1.36 -1.59 9.55
CA ASP A 85 0.07 -0.97 9.86
C ASP A 85 -1.02 -2.01 10.12
N VAL A 86 -1.25 -2.92 9.17
CA VAL A 86 -2.34 -3.91 9.26
C VAL A 86 -2.13 -4.93 10.40
N THR A 87 -0.89 -5.15 10.82
CA THR A 87 -0.56 -6.03 11.95
C THR A 87 -0.51 -5.31 13.29
N SER A 88 -0.60 -3.97 13.33
CA SER A 88 -0.43 -3.17 14.55
C SER A 88 -1.46 -3.44 15.65
N MET A 89 -2.62 -4.00 15.29
CA MET A 89 -3.70 -4.36 16.22
C MET A 89 -3.56 -5.77 16.81
N VAL A 90 -2.50 -6.51 16.46
CA VAL A 90 -2.22 -7.86 16.93
C VAL A 90 -0.90 -7.86 17.70
N ASP A 91 -0.84 -8.58 18.82
CA ASP A 91 0.40 -8.78 19.57
C ASP A 91 1.44 -9.49 18.70
N SER A 92 2.54 -8.83 18.39
CA SER A 92 3.53 -9.34 17.44
C SER A 92 4.15 -10.67 17.86
N ARG A 93 4.20 -10.97 19.16
CA ARG A 93 4.71 -12.24 19.70
C ARG A 93 3.80 -13.42 19.38
N LYS A 94 2.54 -13.14 19.00
CA LYS A 94 1.54 -14.14 18.67
C LYS A 94 1.36 -14.30 17.18
N LEU A 95 1.91 -13.43 16.33
CA LEU A 95 1.76 -13.52 14.87
C LEU A 95 2.22 -14.87 14.33
N ASP A 96 1.23 -15.70 13.98
CA ASP A 96 1.39 -17.03 13.43
C ASP A 96 0.26 -17.26 12.42
N ALA A 97 0.62 -17.63 11.19
CA ALA A 97 -0.34 -17.85 10.10
C ALA A 97 -1.27 -19.07 10.33
N HIS A 98 -0.92 -19.96 11.25
CA HIS A 98 -1.68 -21.17 11.57
C HIS A 98 -2.63 -21.00 12.76
N ILE A 99 -2.58 -19.86 13.44
CA ILE A 99 -3.36 -19.59 14.65
C ILE A 99 -4.22 -18.34 14.41
N ALA A 100 -5.51 -18.40 14.77
CA ALA A 100 -6.36 -17.21 14.71
C ALA A 100 -6.04 -16.28 15.89
N HIS A 101 -5.88 -14.99 15.60
CA HIS A 101 -5.56 -13.98 16.62
C HIS A 101 -6.73 -13.04 16.86
N SER A 102 -6.94 -12.68 18.12
CA SER A 102 -7.81 -11.56 18.49
C SER A 102 -7.02 -10.25 18.44
N LEU A 103 -7.76 -9.13 18.39
CA LEU A 103 -7.16 -7.82 18.61
C LEU A 103 -6.48 -7.76 19.98
N THR A 104 -5.42 -6.97 20.09
CA THR A 104 -4.75 -6.69 21.36
C THR A 104 -5.71 -6.02 22.33
N THR A 105 -5.56 -6.32 23.63
CA THR A 105 -6.39 -5.78 24.71
C THR A 105 -5.61 -4.93 25.70
N ASP A 106 -4.28 -5.09 25.76
CA ASP A 106 -3.39 -4.35 26.66
C ASP A 106 -2.68 -3.16 25.97
N PHE A 107 -2.71 -3.12 24.64
CA PHE A 107 -2.14 -2.07 23.79
C PHE A 107 -0.66 -1.77 24.07
N VAL A 108 0.11 -2.75 24.58
CA VAL A 108 1.51 -2.52 24.99
C VAL A 108 2.43 -2.11 23.83
N GLU A 109 2.09 -2.49 22.60
CA GLU A 109 2.84 -2.12 21.40
C GLU A 109 2.46 -0.74 20.83
N PHE A 110 1.50 -0.03 21.42
CA PHE A 110 1.04 1.29 20.97
C PHE A 110 1.99 2.38 21.49
N THR A 111 3.21 2.34 20.98
CA THR A 111 4.30 3.23 21.40
C THR A 111 4.62 4.25 20.32
N PRO A 112 5.16 5.44 20.68
CA PRO A 112 5.65 6.40 19.70
C PRO A 112 6.71 5.82 18.75
N PHE A 113 7.49 4.85 19.22
CA PHE A 113 8.48 4.15 18.40
C PHE A 113 7.82 3.35 17.28
N ASN A 114 6.83 2.51 17.61
CA ASN A 114 6.12 1.70 16.62
C ASN A 114 5.30 2.56 15.66
N TYR A 115 4.64 3.60 16.17
CA TYR A 115 3.93 4.57 15.33
C TYR A 115 4.86 5.25 14.31
N ARG A 116 6.03 5.74 14.75
CA ARG A 116 7.02 6.34 13.84
C ARG A 116 7.47 5.36 12.77
N ARG A 117 7.72 4.11 13.13
CA ARG A 117 8.09 3.06 12.17
C ARG A 117 6.98 2.87 11.13
N ILE A 118 5.72 2.74 11.54
CA ILE A 118 4.59 2.58 10.62
C ILE A 118 4.52 3.77 9.64
N VAL A 119 4.43 5.00 10.15
CA VAL A 119 4.24 6.19 9.31
C VAL A 119 5.43 6.45 8.38
N THR A 120 6.66 6.21 8.87
CA THR A 120 7.88 6.41 8.04
C THR A 120 7.84 5.53 6.81
N TYR A 121 7.56 4.23 6.99
CA TYR A 121 7.57 3.29 5.88
C TYR A 121 6.28 3.37 5.04
N LYS A 122 5.10 3.46 5.67
CA LYS A 122 3.80 3.49 4.99
C LYS A 122 3.58 4.78 4.19
N THR A 123 4.19 5.91 4.59
CA THR A 123 3.86 7.22 4.01
C THR A 123 5.06 8.01 3.52
N ALA A 124 6.11 8.16 4.33
CA ALA A 124 7.13 9.18 4.06
C ALA A 124 7.84 8.99 2.71
N TYR A 125 8.27 7.76 2.40
CA TYR A 125 9.11 7.47 1.21
C TYR A 125 8.44 7.70 -0.14
N TYR A 126 7.13 7.48 -0.26
CA TYR A 126 6.43 7.65 -1.55
C TYR A 126 5.72 9.00 -1.65
N THR A 127 5.59 9.73 -0.53
CA THR A 127 4.94 11.04 -0.46
C THR A 127 5.92 12.21 -0.56
N TYR A 128 7.16 12.05 -0.07
CA TYR A 128 8.18 13.11 0.01
C TYR A 128 9.49 12.74 -0.67
#